data_AF-A0A1S2LZB4-F1
#
_entry.id   AF-A0A1S2LZB4-F1
#
_cell.length_a   1.000
_cell.length_b   1.000
_cell.length_c   1.000
_cell.angle_alpha   90.00
_cell.angle_beta   90.00
_cell.angle_gamma   90.00
#
_symmetry.space_group_name_H-M   'P 1'
#
loop_
_entity.id
_entity.type
_entity.pdbx_description
1 polymer ?
#
loop_
_entity_poly.entity_id
_entity_poly.type
_entity_poly.pdbx_seq_one_letter_code
_entity_poly.pdbx_strand_id
1 'polypeptide(L)'
;MIDLILASAITRSSPAFHNPGHLRMWYDSPLRNFDAHLFTAIIVMIIFAGVGWFVYFQMKNRASEEKLEANTDEKKFHDLVVKQKVIMNKLLELEEMKKTGNLSDQEYETKAKAYREHLVKVKVQLQQFMD
;
A
#
# COMPACT_ATOMS: atom_id res chain seq x y z
N MET A 1 -45.91 -34.00 -56.75
CA MET A 1 -45.27 -32.66 -56.63
C MET A 1 -45.24 -32.20 -55.17
N ILE A 2 -44.63 -32.98 -54.26
CA ILE A 2 -44.40 -32.56 -52.86
C ILE A 2 -42.96 -32.88 -52.43
N ASP A 3 -42.25 -33.76 -53.14
CA ASP A 3 -40.88 -34.17 -52.78
C ASP A 3 -39.76 -33.18 -53.15
N LEU A 4 -40.08 -32.05 -53.81
CA LEU A 4 -39.05 -31.08 -54.25
C LEU A 4 -38.75 -29.97 -53.23
N ILE A 5 -39.50 -29.89 -52.12
CA ILE A 5 -39.38 -28.78 -51.16
C ILE A 5 -38.51 -29.17 -49.94
N LEU A 6 -38.18 -30.45 -49.75
CA LEU A 6 -37.35 -30.92 -48.61
C LEU A 6 -35.83 -30.79 -48.84
N ALA A 7 -35.38 -30.41 -50.04
CA ALA A 7 -33.95 -30.35 -50.38
C ALA A 7 -33.28 -29.00 -50.06
N SER A 8 -34.00 -27.99 -49.55
CA SER A 8 -33.37 -26.81 -48.95
C SER A 8 -32.98 -27.11 -47.50
N ALA A 9 -32.32 -28.25 -47.29
CA ALA A 9 -31.63 -28.56 -46.06
C ALA A 9 -30.77 -27.36 -45.72
N ILE A 10 -31.09 -26.77 -44.59
CA ILE A 10 -30.42 -25.65 -43.95
C ILE A 10 -28.96 -26.06 -43.76
N THR A 11 -28.13 -25.83 -44.76
CA THR A 11 -26.67 -25.82 -44.61
C THR A 11 -26.32 -24.47 -44.01
N ARG A 12 -26.70 -24.27 -42.73
CA ARG A 12 -25.99 -23.30 -41.88
C ARG A 12 -24.59 -23.87 -41.66
N SER A 13 -23.72 -23.77 -42.66
CA SER A 13 -22.29 -23.84 -42.41
C SER A 13 -22.00 -22.61 -41.55
N SER A 14 -21.81 -22.82 -40.25
CA SER A 14 -21.31 -21.75 -39.39
C SER A 14 -20.07 -21.15 -40.08
N PRO A 15 -19.95 -19.82 -40.18
CA PRO A 15 -18.75 -19.23 -40.76
C PRO A 15 -17.52 -19.77 -40.02
N ALA A 16 -16.47 -20.07 -40.76
CA ALA A 16 -15.24 -20.57 -40.18
C ALA A 16 -14.68 -19.49 -39.24
N PHE A 17 -14.67 -19.78 -37.93
CA PHE A 17 -14.13 -18.88 -36.91
C PHE A 17 -12.60 -18.81 -36.93
N HIS A 18 -11.95 -19.64 -37.74
CA HIS A 18 -10.50 -19.74 -37.85
C HIS A 18 -10.04 -19.28 -39.23
N ASN A 19 -9.13 -18.30 -39.26
CA ASN A 19 -8.41 -17.96 -40.48
C ASN A 19 -7.46 -19.13 -40.84
N PRO A 20 -7.39 -19.57 -42.11
CA PRO A 20 -6.50 -20.66 -42.54
C PRO A 20 -5.02 -20.43 -42.16
N GLY A 21 -4.57 -19.18 -42.05
CA GLY A 21 -3.23 -18.86 -41.54
C GLY A 21 -3.01 -19.27 -40.08
N HIS A 22 -4.00 -19.05 -39.21
CA HIS A 22 -3.93 -19.42 -37.79
C HIS A 22 -3.90 -20.94 -37.60
N LEU A 23 -4.66 -21.67 -38.42
CA LEU A 23 -4.64 -23.14 -38.42
C LEU A 23 -3.27 -23.67 -38.84
N ARG A 24 -2.71 -23.16 -39.95
CA ARG A 24 -1.38 -23.57 -40.42
C ARG A 24 -0.32 -23.33 -39.35
N MET A 25 -0.31 -22.14 -38.74
CA MET A 25 0.61 -21.81 -37.65
C MET A 25 0.54 -22.83 -36.50
N TRP A 26 -0.66 -23.22 -36.08
CA TRP A 26 -0.83 -24.20 -35.00
C TRP A 26 -0.29 -25.58 -35.38
N TYR A 27 -0.64 -26.07 -36.57
CA TYR A 27 -0.24 -27.40 -37.05
C TYR A 27 1.26 -27.53 -37.37
N ASP A 28 1.91 -26.43 -37.75
CA ASP A 28 3.35 -26.37 -37.98
C ASP A 28 4.14 -26.23 -36.65
N SER A 29 3.45 -26.01 -35.53
CA SER A 29 4.10 -25.86 -34.22
C SER A 29 4.42 -27.21 -33.56
N PRO A 30 5.42 -27.26 -32.65
CA PRO A 30 5.65 -28.42 -31.79
C PRO A 30 4.48 -28.77 -30.87
N LEU A 31 3.55 -27.82 -30.67
CA LEU A 31 2.38 -27.96 -29.79
C LEU A 31 1.14 -28.50 -30.52
N ARG A 32 1.25 -28.84 -31.81
CA ARG A 32 0.15 -29.33 -32.64
C ARG A 32 -0.63 -30.52 -32.08
N ASN A 33 -0.01 -31.30 -31.19
CA ASN A 33 -0.61 -32.47 -30.56
C ASN A 33 -1.57 -32.11 -29.42
N PHE A 34 -1.58 -30.86 -28.96
CA PHE A 34 -2.50 -30.36 -27.94
C PHE A 34 -3.71 -29.67 -28.58
N ASP A 35 -4.84 -29.67 -27.87
CA ASP A 35 -6.00 -28.87 -28.26
C ASP A 35 -5.66 -27.38 -28.16
N ALA A 36 -5.79 -26.66 -29.28
CA ALA A 36 -5.44 -25.25 -29.38
C ALA A 36 -6.25 -24.34 -28.44
N HIS A 37 -7.54 -24.64 -28.28
CA HIS A 37 -8.44 -23.85 -27.44
C HIS A 37 -8.16 -24.12 -25.96
N LEU A 38 -7.93 -25.38 -25.58
CA LEU A 38 -7.60 -25.72 -24.20
C LEU A 38 -6.25 -25.14 -23.80
N PHE A 39 -5.22 -25.27 -24.64
CA PHE A 39 -3.91 -24.71 -24.38
C PHE A 39 -3.97 -23.19 -24.21
N THR A 40 -4.63 -22.49 -25.14
CA THR A 40 -4.77 -21.03 -25.05
C THR A 40 -5.56 -20.60 -23.83
N ALA A 41 -6.65 -21.31 -23.47
CA ALA A 41 -7.42 -21.03 -22.26
C ALA A 41 -6.56 -21.16 -20.99
N ILE A 42 -5.72 -22.20 -20.91
CA ILE A 42 -4.80 -22.40 -19.77
C ILE A 42 -3.75 -21.29 -19.70
N ILE A 43 -3.13 -20.93 -20.83
CA ILE A 43 -2.15 -19.84 -20.86
C ILE A 43 -2.78 -18.52 -20.44
N VAL A 44 -3.97 -18.21 -20.97
CA VAL A 44 -4.72 -17.00 -20.59
C VAL A 44 -5.03 -17.01 -19.09
N MET A 45 -5.46 -18.15 -18.54
CA MET A 45 -5.71 -18.29 -17.10
C MET A 45 -4.45 -18.06 -16.26
N ILE A 46 -3.29 -18.59 -16.68
CA ILE A 46 -2.02 -18.36 -15.99
C ILE A 46 -1.62 -16.88 -16.01
N ILE A 47 -1.78 -16.21 -17.16
CA ILE A 47 -1.49 -14.78 -17.28
C ILE A 47 -2.39 -13.97 -16.35
N PHE A 48 -3.71 -14.21 -16.37
CA PHE A 48 -4.64 -13.53 -15.48
C PHE A 48 -4.37 -13.82 -14.01
N ALA A 49 -4.02 -15.05 -13.66
CA ALA A 49 -3.63 -15.41 -12.29
C ALA A 49 -2.37 -14.66 -11.85
N GLY A 50 -1.35 -14.58 -12.71
CA GLY A 50 -0.11 -13.85 -12.43
C GLY A 50 -0.32 -12.34 -12.27
N VAL A 51 -1.05 -11.72 -13.21
CA VAL A 51 -1.39 -10.30 -13.14
C VAL A 51 -2.28 -10.00 -11.92
N GLY A 52 -3.31 -10.82 -11.70
CA GLY A 52 -4.21 -10.70 -10.56
C GLY A 52 -3.47 -10.82 -9.23
N TRP A 53 -2.57 -11.80 -9.11
CA TRP A 53 -1.71 -11.95 -7.94
C TRP A 53 -0.81 -10.74 -7.72
N PHE A 54 -0.16 -10.23 -8.77
CA PHE A 54 0.72 -9.07 -8.68
C PHE A 54 -0.02 -7.80 -8.23
N VAL A 55 -1.20 -7.53 -8.81
CA VAL A 55 -2.05 -6.40 -8.43
C VAL A 55 -2.53 -6.55 -6.98
N TYR A 56 -3.02 -7.73 -6.61
CA TYR A 56 -3.44 -8.01 -5.23
C TYR A 56 -2.30 -7.81 -4.23
N PHE A 57 -1.10 -8.29 -4.55
CA PHE A 57 0.09 -8.15 -3.72
C PHE A 57 0.49 -6.68 -3.55
N GLN A 58 0.52 -5.89 -4.63
CA GLN A 58 0.78 -4.45 -4.52
C GLN A 58 -0.25 -3.72 -3.66
N MET A 59 -1.54 -3.98 -3.86
CA MET A 59 -2.59 -3.35 -3.06
C MET A 59 -2.45 -3.70 -1.57
N LYS A 60 -2.17 -4.97 -1.28
CA LYS A 60 -1.99 -5.44 0.10
C LYS A 60 -0.74 -4.84 0.76
N ASN A 61 0.35 -4.72 0.01
CA ASN A 61 1.59 -4.13 0.53
C ASN A 61 1.41 -2.65 0.83
N ARG A 62 0.77 -1.89 -0.05
CA ARG A 62 0.45 -0.48 0.20
C ARG A 62 -0.39 -0.29 1.46
N ALA A 63 -1.42 -1.11 1.64
CA ALA A 63 -2.24 -1.08 2.85
C ALA A 63 -1.47 -1.49 4.12
N SER A 64 -0.42 -2.31 4.00
CA SER A 64 0.44 -2.66 5.14
C SER A 64 1.50 -1.60 5.42
N GLU A 65 2.03 -0.94 4.39
CA GLU A 65 2.96 0.18 4.50
C GLU A 65 2.26 1.37 5.16
N GLU A 66 1.06 1.73 4.71
CA GLU A 66 0.24 2.79 5.33
C GLU A 66 -0.03 2.51 6.82
N LYS A 67 -0.31 1.25 7.19
CA LYS A 67 -0.50 0.85 8.60
C LYS A 67 0.79 0.91 9.41
N LEU A 68 1.92 0.56 8.80
CA LEU A 68 3.23 0.60 9.45
C LEU A 68 3.69 2.05 9.67
N GLU A 69 3.49 2.90 8.67
CA GLU A 69 3.73 4.35 8.75
C GLU A 69 2.85 4.98 9.82
N ALA A 70 1.54 4.72 9.81
CA ALA A 70 0.61 5.21 10.83
C ALA A 70 1.03 4.79 12.25
N ASN A 71 1.42 3.54 12.46
CA ASN A 71 1.89 3.06 13.76
C ASN A 71 3.22 3.72 14.17
N THR A 72 4.13 3.91 13.21
CA THR A 72 5.41 4.59 13.45
C THR A 72 5.21 6.04 13.85
N ASP A 73 4.30 6.75 13.19
CA ASP A 73 4.01 8.14 13.48
C ASP A 73 3.21 8.31 14.78
N GLU A 74 2.27 7.42 15.08
CA GLU A 74 1.59 7.36 16.37
C GLU A 74 2.58 7.15 17.53
N LYS A 75 3.56 6.24 17.34
CA LYS A 75 4.62 6.03 18.33
C LYS A 75 5.48 7.28 18.53
N LYS A 76 5.90 7.95 17.45
CA LYS A 76 6.68 9.19 17.53
C LYS A 76 5.91 10.30 18.24
N PHE A 77 4.63 10.44 17.92
CA PHE A 77 3.74 11.40 18.57
C PHE A 77 3.67 11.15 20.08
N HIS A 78 3.42 9.91 20.49
CA HIS A 78 3.39 9.54 21.91
C HIS A 78 4.71 9.85 22.62
N ASP A 79 5.85 9.52 22.02
CA ASP A 79 7.18 9.82 22.57
C ASP A 79 7.39 11.33 22.75
N LEU A 80 6.93 12.16 21.81
CA LEU A 80 7.02 13.61 21.91
C LEU A 80 6.12 14.18 23.02
N VAL A 81 4.90 13.66 23.19
CA VAL A 81 4.01 14.04 24.30
C VAL A 81 4.64 13.71 25.64
N VAL A 82 5.24 12.51 25.78
CA VAL A 82 5.96 12.12 27.00
C VAL A 82 7.14 13.05 27.25
N LYS A 83 7.96 13.36 26.24
CA LYS A 83 9.07 14.32 26.37
C LYS A 83 8.59 15.70 26.81
N GLN A 84 7.51 16.21 26.23
CA GLN A 84 6.92 17.49 26.61
C GLN A 84 6.55 17.50 28.10
N LYS A 85 5.89 16.44 28.58
CA LYS A 85 5.50 16.29 29.98
C LYS A 85 6.72 16.25 30.91
N VAL A 86 7.76 15.51 30.54
CA VAL A 86 9.01 15.43 31.33
C VAL A 86 9.69 16.80 31.43
N ILE A 87 9.81 17.53 30.32
CA ILE A 87 10.41 18.87 30.32
C ILE A 87 9.60 19.84 31.18
N MET A 88 8.27 19.78 31.10
CA MET A 88 7.40 20.62 31.93
C MET A 88 7.57 20.32 33.42
N ASN A 89 7.62 19.04 33.79
CA ASN A 89 7.89 18.65 35.18
C ASN A 89 9.25 19.14 35.65
N LYS A 90 10.29 19.10 34.81
CA LYS A 90 11.62 19.62 35.15
C LYS A 90 11.64 21.14 35.33
N LEU A 91 10.83 21.88 34.58
CA LEU A 91 10.65 23.32 34.82
C LEU A 91 9.98 23.59 36.17
N LEU A 92 8.94 22.83 36.53
CA LEU A 92 8.28 22.95 37.83
C LEU A 92 9.22 22.60 38.99
N GLU A 93 10.01 21.53 38.87
CA GLU A 93 11.04 21.17 39.86
C GLU A 93 12.08 22.29 40.03
N LEU A 94 12.52 22.93 38.93
CA LEU A 94 13.45 24.08 39.00
C LEU A 94 12.84 25.28 39.69
N GLU A 95 11.56 25.57 39.42
CA GLU A 95 10.84 26.65 40.11
C GLU A 95 10.70 26.38 41.61
N GLU A 96 10.43 25.14 41.99
CA GLU A 96 10.35 24.74 43.39
C GLU A 96 11.71 24.86 44.08
N MET A 97 12.80 24.36 43.47
CA MET A 97 14.15 24.49 44.00
C MET A 97 14.60 25.95 44.17
N LYS A 98 14.17 26.84 43.26
CA LYS A 98 14.38 28.28 43.39
C LYS A 98 13.63 28.83 44.61
N LYS A 99 12.35 28.49 44.77
CA LYS A 99 11.51 28.94 45.90
C LYS A 99 12.06 28.49 47.25
N THR A 100 12.65 27.31 47.33
CA THR A 100 13.26 26.78 48.56
C THR A 100 14.66 27.33 48.82
N GLY A 101 15.20 28.20 47.95
CA GLY A 101 16.54 28.79 48.09
C GLY A 101 17.70 27.84 47.77
N ASN A 102 17.41 26.67 47.17
CA ASN A 102 18.41 25.65 46.83
C ASN A 102 19.12 25.91 45.48
N LEU A 103 18.78 26.99 44.79
CA LEU A 103 19.29 27.32 43.46
C LEU A 103 19.50 28.83 43.34
N SER A 104 20.66 29.25 42.83
CA SER A 104 20.90 30.68 42.58
C SER A 104 20.07 31.19 41.38
N ASP A 105 19.78 32.49 41.36
CA ASP A 105 19.01 33.12 40.27
C ASP A 105 19.64 32.91 38.89
N GLN A 106 20.97 32.97 38.82
CA GLN A 106 21.72 32.81 37.58
C GLN A 106 21.67 31.36 37.06
N GLU A 107 21.77 30.38 37.95
CA GLU A 107 21.65 28.96 37.59
C GLU A 107 20.22 28.60 37.18
N TYR A 108 19.22 29.16 37.86
CA TYR A 108 17.82 29.03 37.49
C TYR A 108 17.56 29.52 36.08
N GLU A 109 17.92 30.77 35.76
CA GLU A 109 17.62 31.34 34.44
C GLU A 109 18.32 30.58 33.31
N THR A 110 19.56 30.15 33.54
CA THR A 110 20.31 29.37 32.54
C THR A 110 19.64 28.02 32.26
N LYS A 111 19.29 27.27 33.31
CA LYS A 111 18.66 25.95 33.17
C LYS A 111 17.22 26.07 32.63
N ALA A 112 16.45 27.02 33.15
CA ALA A 112 15.07 27.25 32.73
C ALA A 112 14.99 27.69 31.26
N LYS A 113 15.90 28.56 30.81
CA LYS A 113 16.00 28.96 29.40
C LYS A 113 16.24 27.74 28.49
N ALA A 114 17.20 26.88 28.83
CA ALA A 114 17.50 25.69 28.04
C ALA A 114 16.29 24.73 27.96
N TYR A 115 15.59 24.51 29.07
CA TYR A 115 14.37 23.68 29.07
C TYR A 115 13.22 24.31 28.27
N ARG A 116 13.03 25.64 28.35
CA ARG A 116 12.03 26.35 27.53
C ARG A 116 12.33 26.25 26.04
N GLU A 117 13.59 26.41 25.63
CA GLU A 117 14.01 26.23 24.24
C GLU A 117 13.76 24.79 23.75
N HIS A 118 14.08 23.81 24.57
CA HIS A 118 13.80 22.41 24.24
C HIS A 118 12.29 22.11 24.16
N LEU A 119 11.49 22.71 25.04
CA LEU A 119 10.04 22.62 25.01
C LEU A 119 9.46 23.20 23.71
N VAL A 120 9.96 24.34 23.24
CA VAL A 120 9.54 24.93 21.97
C VAL A 120 9.83 23.99 20.80
N LYS A 121 11.03 23.40 20.75
CA LYS A 121 11.38 22.41 19.70
C LYS A 121 10.42 21.22 19.69
N VAL A 122 10.12 20.65 20.86
CA VAL A 122 9.18 19.52 20.99
C VAL A 122 7.76 19.93 20.56
N LYS A 123 7.31 21.14 20.90
CA LYS A 123 6.01 21.66 20.47
C LYS A 123 5.90 21.84 18.96
N VAL A 124 6.94 22.37 18.31
CA VAL A 124 6.99 22.49 16.85
C VAL A 124 6.92 21.11 16.20
N GLN A 125 7.66 20.13 16.75
CA GLN A 125 7.59 18.75 16.27
C GLN A 125 6.21 18.12 16.46
N LEU A 126 5.52 18.40 17.56
CA LEU A 126 4.14 17.94 17.79
C LEU A 126 3.14 18.58 16.83
N GLN A 127 3.32 19.86 16.50
CA GLN A 127 2.44 20.57 15.57
C GLN A 127 2.45 19.95 14.17
N GLN A 128 3.59 19.38 13.75
CA GLN A 128 3.71 18.64 12.48
C GLN A 128 2.79 17.40 12.38
N PHE A 129 2.22 16.93 13.49
CA PHE A 129 1.26 15.81 13.52
C PHE A 129 -0.21 16.29 13.61
N MET A 130 -0.46 17.59 13.75
CA MET A 130 -1.82 18.17 13.91
C MET A 130 -2.31 18.92 12.66
N ASP A 131 -1.40 19.30 11.76
CA ASP A 131 -1.66 19.90 10.45
C ASP A 131 -1.83 18.81 9.37
#